data_AF-A0A914YPR7-F1
#
_entry.id   AF-A0A914YPR7-F1
#
_cell.length_a   1.000
_cell.length_b   1.000
_cell.length_c   1.000
_cell.angle_alpha   90.00
_cell.angle_beta   90.00
_cell.angle_gamma   90.00
#
_symmetry.space_group_name_H-M   'P 1'
#
loop_
_entity.id
_entity.type
_entity.pdbx_description
1 polymer ?
#
loop_
_entity_poly.entity_id
_entity_poly.type
_entity_poly.pdbx_seq_one_letter_code
_entity_poly.pdbx_strand_id
1 'polypeptide(L)'
;MSSSLEQLHKNLITEFSKDSKNMGAIEKLLGDIKSNLVDEVIGKLSPAASSTIHRDFFEISALFAILKKDLVGFETSIVNVQSFYTSHVNDSTNKYLMIGLHLMFLLVKDKLSEFHMLIEQIDQHLQQTNPYIVTPVKLEQYLMEGAYNKVVLNEKTIPTPYYAMFIRILTDTVRGDIAVCIEKSYKRILIKDAIQMLLYDNTEEALAFADKRGWKREKDMFSFDAFQASNEGPPRAHLDTDRIAKQAIFYAKQLEMIMPINLEDKATVVTAAILEGDITVGSYTVVHPHAVIKSGDGKIIIGKNNIIEEGVIIENKGPAGSVMIIGDDNIFKVRSTIYAKQIGSNNVFGVKSVIGEGTIITNLCSICPYGEYYIQYEPLRENTVIYNGDLDQRTSSETATSNQLHAEVLRKLLLNFHRGYAVKSK
;
A
#
# COMPACT_ATOMS: atom_id res chain seq x y z
N MET A 1 5.64 51.16 21.81
CA MET A 1 5.74 50.42 20.54
C MET A 1 4.68 49.31 20.41
N SER A 2 4.13 48.75 21.51
CA SER A 2 2.99 47.80 21.46
C SER A 2 1.68 48.38 20.91
N SER A 3 1.47 49.69 20.99
CA SER A 3 0.28 50.36 20.46
C SER A 3 0.22 50.41 18.93
N SER A 4 1.36 50.24 18.25
CA SER A 4 1.42 50.33 16.78
C SER A 4 0.83 49.08 16.12
N LEU A 5 1.08 47.89 16.67
CA LEU A 5 0.60 46.65 16.08
C LEU A 5 -0.91 46.48 16.26
N GLU A 6 -1.46 46.82 17.43
CA GLU A 6 -2.91 46.82 17.67
C GLU A 6 -3.64 47.88 16.82
N GLN A 7 -3.02 49.04 16.58
CA GLN A 7 -3.55 50.06 15.66
C GLN A 7 -3.48 49.60 14.19
N LEU A 8 -2.37 48.98 13.78
CA LEU A 8 -2.23 48.40 12.44
C LEU A 8 -3.23 47.25 12.22
N HIS A 9 -3.44 46.40 13.22
CA HIS A 9 -4.44 45.32 13.20
C HIS A 9 -5.87 45.87 13.11
N LYS A 10 -6.23 46.88 13.91
CA LYS A 10 -7.52 47.57 13.79
C LYS A 10 -7.69 48.23 12.43
N ASN A 11 -6.66 48.91 11.91
CA ASN A 11 -6.69 49.53 10.58
C ASN A 11 -6.84 48.50 9.47
N LEU A 12 -6.19 47.34 9.59
CA LEU A 12 -6.29 46.24 8.63
C LEU A 12 -7.70 45.60 8.65
N ILE A 13 -8.31 45.42 9.82
CA ILE A 13 -9.72 44.98 9.94
C ILE A 13 -10.69 46.04 9.36
N THR A 14 -10.38 47.32 9.55
CA THR A 14 -11.22 48.43 9.06
C THR A 14 -11.08 48.61 7.54
N GLU A 15 -9.92 48.34 6.96
CA GLU A 15 -9.72 48.32 5.51
C GLU A 15 -10.27 47.05 4.86
N PHE A 16 -10.20 45.91 5.55
CA PHE A 16 -10.73 44.64 5.03
C PHE A 16 -12.27 44.59 5.04
N SER A 17 -12.92 45.37 5.92
CA SER A 17 -14.38 45.50 6.00
C SER A 17 -14.98 46.50 5.01
N LYS A 18 -14.16 47.26 4.26
CA LYS A 18 -14.65 48.16 3.20
C LYS A 18 -14.92 47.38 1.90
N ASP A 19 -16.07 47.65 1.27
CA ASP A 19 -16.49 47.01 0.01
C ASP A 19 -15.56 47.29 -1.17
N SER A 20 -14.85 48.42 -1.18
CA SER A 20 -13.81 48.74 -2.17
C SER A 20 -12.41 48.47 -1.61
N LYS A 21 -11.96 47.22 -1.69
CA LYS A 21 -10.66 46.80 -1.16
C LYS A 21 -9.52 47.45 -1.95
N ASN A 22 -8.82 48.40 -1.34
CA ASN A 22 -7.60 48.99 -1.91
C ASN A 22 -6.44 48.00 -1.82
N MET A 23 -6.27 47.20 -2.88
CA MET A 23 -5.32 46.08 -2.93
C MET A 23 -3.87 46.48 -2.60
N GLY A 24 -3.42 47.67 -3.02
CA GLY A 24 -2.06 48.15 -2.75
C GLY A 24 -1.84 48.68 -1.32
N ALA A 25 -2.90 49.12 -0.63
CA ALA A 25 -2.80 49.56 0.77
C ALA A 25 -2.74 48.35 1.72
N ILE A 26 -3.51 47.30 1.41
CA ILE A 26 -3.50 46.03 2.15
C ILE A 26 -2.15 45.31 1.98
N GLU A 27 -1.54 45.34 0.78
CA GLU A 27 -0.22 44.73 0.55
C GLU A 27 0.89 45.42 1.35
N LYS A 28 0.86 46.77 1.44
CA LYS A 28 1.80 47.52 2.30
C LYS A 28 1.57 47.24 3.79
N LEU A 29 0.31 47.26 4.25
CA LEU A 29 -0.03 46.96 5.64
C LEU A 29 0.34 45.52 6.03
N LEU A 30 0.15 44.54 5.15
CA LEU A 30 0.58 43.15 5.37
C LEU A 30 2.11 43.03 5.39
N GLY A 31 2.82 43.78 4.53
CA GLY A 31 4.28 43.86 4.54
C GLY A 31 4.82 44.44 5.85
N ASP A 32 4.24 45.56 6.30
CA ASP A 32 4.60 46.24 7.55
C ASP A 32 4.25 45.39 8.78
N ILE A 33 3.14 44.66 8.75
CA ILE A 33 2.78 43.72 9.82
C ILE A 33 3.73 42.51 9.80
N LYS A 34 4.13 41.99 8.63
CA LYS A 34 5.08 40.88 8.52
C LYS A 34 6.45 41.24 9.08
N SER A 35 6.98 42.45 8.83
CA SER A 35 8.24 42.90 9.42
C SER A 35 8.15 43.07 10.93
N ASN A 36 7.04 43.67 11.42
CA ASN A 36 6.84 43.86 12.86
C ASN A 36 6.55 42.55 13.62
N LEU A 37 5.96 41.53 12.97
CA LEU A 37 5.78 40.19 13.55
C LEU A 37 7.11 39.46 13.76
N VAL A 38 8.07 39.64 12.84
CA VAL A 38 9.41 39.05 12.95
C VAL A 38 10.18 39.68 14.11
N ASP A 39 10.01 40.98 14.35
CA ASP A 39 10.65 41.71 15.45
C ASP A 39 10.01 41.44 16.83
N GLU A 40 8.76 40.95 16.89
CA GLU A 40 8.02 40.70 18.13
C GLU A 40 8.34 39.38 18.85
N VAL A 41 9.22 38.54 18.28
CA VAL A 41 9.72 37.32 18.96
C VAL A 41 10.46 37.66 20.27
N ILE A 42 10.90 38.92 20.46
CA ILE A 42 11.54 39.38 21.70
C ILE A 42 10.59 40.28 22.51
N GLY A 43 9.57 39.64 23.07
CA GLY A 43 8.94 40.01 24.35
C GLY A 43 8.30 41.38 24.47
N LYS A 44 6.97 41.46 24.28
CA LYS A 44 6.00 42.21 25.13
C LYS A 44 4.60 42.27 24.49
N LEU A 45 3.88 41.15 24.41
CA LEU A 45 2.41 41.12 24.35
C LEU A 45 1.86 39.94 25.17
N SER A 46 0.63 40.07 25.68
CA SER A 46 -0.11 38.95 26.27
C SER A 46 -0.19 37.80 25.24
N PRO A 47 0.12 36.54 25.62
CA PRO A 47 0.11 35.41 24.69
C PRO A 47 -1.21 35.29 23.91
N ALA A 48 -2.35 35.61 24.54
CA ALA A 48 -3.67 35.54 23.91
C ALA A 48 -3.92 36.63 22.85
N ALA A 49 -3.40 37.84 23.06
CA ALA A 49 -3.55 38.95 22.11
C ALA A 49 -2.65 38.76 20.89
N SER A 50 -1.41 38.30 21.11
CA SER A 50 -0.47 37.97 20.03
C SER A 50 -1.02 36.85 19.15
N SER A 51 -1.52 35.74 19.72
CA SER A 51 -2.13 34.66 18.93
C SER A 51 -3.35 35.11 18.12
N THR A 52 -4.15 36.06 18.64
CA THR A 52 -5.32 36.60 17.91
C THR A 52 -4.88 37.45 16.70
N ILE A 53 -3.85 38.29 16.88
CA ILE A 53 -3.29 39.11 15.79
C ILE A 53 -2.64 38.23 14.72
N HIS A 54 -1.89 37.19 15.13
CA HIS A 54 -1.28 36.22 14.22
C HIS A 54 -2.36 35.47 13.41
N ARG A 55 -3.44 35.03 14.06
CA ARG A 55 -4.57 34.38 13.38
C ARG A 55 -5.16 35.27 12.30
N ASP A 56 -5.56 36.48 12.67
CA ASP A 56 -6.25 37.39 11.74
C ASP A 56 -5.31 37.81 10.59
N PHE A 57 -4.01 37.96 10.87
CA PHE A 57 -2.99 38.20 9.84
C PHE A 57 -2.91 37.06 8.82
N PHE A 58 -2.83 35.80 9.27
CA PHE A 58 -2.76 34.66 8.37
C PHE A 58 -4.06 34.46 7.58
N GLU A 59 -5.22 34.62 8.22
CA GLU A 59 -6.54 34.56 7.56
C GLU A 59 -6.66 35.62 6.46
N ILE A 60 -6.30 36.87 6.77
CA ILE A 60 -6.40 37.98 5.81
C ILE A 60 -5.35 37.86 4.70
N SER A 61 -4.16 37.34 5.01
CA SER A 61 -3.13 37.04 3.99
C SER A 61 -3.64 36.01 2.97
N ALA A 62 -4.29 34.94 3.44
CA ALA A 62 -4.87 33.93 2.56
C ALA A 62 -6.01 34.51 1.71
N LEU A 63 -6.92 35.30 2.30
CA LEU A 63 -8.00 35.96 1.56
C LEU A 63 -7.49 36.99 0.56
N PHE A 64 -6.41 37.70 0.89
CA PHE A 64 -5.78 38.66 0.00
C PHE A 64 -5.13 37.99 -1.21
N ALA A 65 -4.46 36.85 -1.01
CA ALA A 65 -3.89 36.06 -2.11
C ALA A 65 -4.97 35.61 -3.12
N ILE A 66 -6.15 35.24 -2.62
CA ILE A 66 -7.33 34.93 -3.46
C ILE A 66 -7.76 36.16 -4.25
N LEU A 67 -7.85 37.34 -3.64
CA LEU A 67 -8.25 38.55 -4.37
C LEU A 67 -7.25 38.93 -5.47
N LYS A 68 -5.95 38.74 -5.20
CA LYS A 68 -4.86 38.97 -6.17
C LYS A 68 -4.79 37.91 -7.28
N LYS A 69 -5.54 36.81 -7.16
CA LYS A 69 -5.46 35.63 -8.05
C LYS A 69 -4.09 34.97 -8.08
N ASP A 70 -3.37 35.05 -6.96
CA ASP A 70 -2.07 34.41 -6.82
C ASP A 70 -2.22 33.04 -6.14
N LEU A 71 -2.15 31.98 -6.95
CA LEU A 71 -2.26 30.59 -6.49
C LEU A 71 -1.04 30.16 -5.65
N VAL A 72 0.15 30.68 -5.94
CA VAL A 72 1.40 30.30 -5.24
C VAL A 72 1.46 30.99 -3.89
N GLY A 73 1.11 32.28 -3.85
CA GLY A 73 0.95 33.02 -2.61
C GLY A 73 -0.12 32.41 -1.70
N PHE A 74 -1.20 31.88 -2.27
CA PHE A 74 -2.24 31.21 -1.49
C PHE A 74 -1.75 29.89 -0.86
N GLU A 75 -1.02 29.06 -1.60
CA GLU A 75 -0.48 27.79 -1.12
C GLU A 75 0.45 27.97 0.09
N THR A 76 1.33 28.96 0.04
CA THR A 76 2.21 29.26 1.18
C THR A 76 1.39 29.79 2.37
N SER A 77 0.40 30.65 2.10
CA SER A 77 -0.42 31.24 3.16
C SER A 77 -1.29 30.20 3.85
N ILE A 78 -1.86 29.24 3.12
CA ILE A 78 -2.76 28.23 3.70
C ILE A 78 -2.02 27.21 4.56
N VAL A 79 -0.78 26.86 4.21
CA VAL A 79 0.08 26.00 5.05
C VAL A 79 0.38 26.69 6.38
N ASN A 80 0.66 28.00 6.37
CA ASN A 80 0.86 28.77 7.60
C ASN A 80 -0.42 28.82 8.45
N VAL A 81 -1.58 28.99 7.82
CA VAL A 81 -2.90 28.96 8.48
C VAL A 81 -3.15 27.59 9.13
N GLN A 82 -2.89 26.49 8.41
CA GLN A 82 -3.05 25.12 8.93
C GLN A 82 -2.09 24.85 10.11
N SER A 83 -0.82 25.21 9.97
CA SER A 83 0.17 25.09 11.04
C SER A 83 -0.26 25.89 12.28
N PHE A 84 -0.88 27.06 12.09
CA PHE A 84 -1.38 27.86 13.18
C PHE A 84 -2.59 27.21 13.89
N TYR A 85 -3.56 26.69 13.12
CA TYR A 85 -4.75 26.02 13.69
C TYR A 85 -4.44 24.69 14.39
N THR A 86 -3.43 23.94 13.93
CA THR A 86 -2.97 22.73 14.65
C THR A 86 -2.33 23.07 15.99
N SER A 87 -1.71 24.26 16.10
CA SER A 87 -1.01 24.69 17.31
C SER A 87 -1.92 25.38 18.33
N HIS A 88 -2.99 26.04 17.88
CA HIS A 88 -3.94 26.77 18.73
C HIS A 88 -5.37 26.26 18.53
N VAL A 89 -5.84 25.44 19.47
CA VAL A 89 -7.21 24.89 19.51
C VAL A 89 -8.21 25.95 20.02
N ASN A 90 -8.29 27.10 19.36
CA ASN A 90 -9.34 28.08 19.60
C ASN A 90 -10.32 28.03 18.42
N ASP A 91 -11.57 27.65 18.69
CA ASP A 91 -12.64 27.58 17.70
C ASP A 91 -12.96 28.99 17.18
N SER A 92 -12.31 29.35 16.08
CA SER A 92 -12.59 30.56 15.34
C SER A 92 -13.74 30.31 14.37
N THR A 93 -14.67 31.26 14.32
CA THR A 93 -15.84 31.25 13.42
C THR A 93 -15.43 31.10 11.94
N ASN A 94 -14.23 31.59 11.57
CA ASN A 94 -13.71 31.55 10.20
C ASN A 94 -12.91 30.28 9.85
N LYS A 95 -12.63 29.41 10.83
CA LYS A 95 -11.84 28.17 10.61
C LYS A 95 -12.40 27.35 9.44
N TYR A 96 -13.71 27.18 9.41
CA TYR A 96 -14.39 26.39 8.38
C TYR A 96 -14.38 27.07 7.00
N LEU A 97 -14.38 28.41 6.95
CA LEU A 97 -14.24 29.13 5.70
C LEU A 97 -12.84 28.89 5.09
N MET A 98 -11.79 28.94 5.92
CA MET A 98 -10.41 28.66 5.47
C MET A 98 -10.23 27.23 5.01
N ILE A 99 -10.79 26.26 5.74
CA ILE A 99 -10.81 24.85 5.33
C ILE A 99 -11.54 24.69 4.00
N GLY A 100 -12.72 25.31 3.84
CA GLY A 100 -13.47 25.28 2.58
C GLY A 100 -12.69 25.89 1.42
N LEU A 101 -11.95 26.98 1.64
CA LEU A 101 -11.07 27.58 0.63
C LEU A 101 -9.88 26.68 0.28
N HIS A 102 -9.31 26.00 1.26
CA HIS A 102 -8.26 25.01 1.01
C HIS A 102 -8.79 23.83 0.18
N LEU A 103 -9.97 23.29 0.52
CA LEU A 103 -10.62 22.24 -0.25
C LEU A 103 -10.85 22.66 -1.71
N MET A 104 -11.35 23.87 -1.95
CA MET A 104 -11.52 24.42 -3.31
C MET A 104 -10.19 24.52 -4.07
N PHE A 105 -9.11 24.93 -3.38
CA PHE A 105 -7.78 25.01 -3.98
C PHE A 105 -7.25 23.63 -4.39
N LEU A 106 -7.44 22.61 -3.55
CA LEU A 106 -7.02 21.24 -3.86
C LEU A 106 -7.77 20.67 -5.08
N LEU A 107 -9.07 20.99 -5.23
CA LEU A 107 -9.83 20.63 -6.44
C LEU A 107 -9.28 21.29 -7.70
N VAL A 108 -8.94 22.58 -7.63
CA VAL A 108 -8.36 23.30 -8.78
C VAL A 108 -6.97 22.77 -9.16
N LYS A 109 -6.20 22.27 -8.18
CA LYS A 109 -4.87 21.65 -8.41
C LYS A 109 -4.92 20.18 -8.82
N ASP A 110 -6.11 19.58 -8.91
CA ASP A 110 -6.31 18.15 -9.19
C ASP A 110 -5.61 17.22 -8.19
N LYS A 111 -5.52 17.65 -6.92
CA LYS A 111 -4.91 16.89 -5.82
C LYS A 111 -5.97 16.20 -4.98
N LEU A 112 -6.69 15.25 -5.58
CA LEU A 112 -7.81 14.55 -4.94
C LEU A 112 -7.39 13.74 -3.69
N SER A 113 -6.17 13.20 -3.65
CA SER A 113 -5.67 12.47 -2.48
C SER A 113 -5.56 13.35 -1.24
N GLU A 114 -4.92 14.52 -1.37
CA GLU A 114 -4.81 15.51 -0.29
C GLU A 114 -6.19 16.02 0.14
N PHE A 115 -7.11 16.14 -0.82
CA PHE A 115 -8.50 16.54 -0.56
C PHE A 115 -9.25 15.54 0.32
N HIS A 116 -9.21 14.24 -0.02
CA HIS A 116 -9.85 13.22 0.79
C HIS A 116 -9.19 13.05 2.16
N MET A 117 -7.87 13.17 2.24
CA MET A 117 -7.15 13.18 3.53
C MET A 117 -7.63 14.34 4.44
N LEU A 118 -7.85 15.54 3.89
CA LEU A 118 -8.34 16.67 4.67
C LEU A 118 -9.79 16.47 5.13
N ILE A 119 -10.64 15.86 4.29
CA ILE A 119 -12.03 15.56 4.67
C ILE A 119 -12.10 14.54 5.79
N GLU A 120 -11.23 13.53 5.79
CA GLU A 120 -11.15 12.51 6.84
C GLU A 120 -10.83 13.12 8.22
N GLN A 121 -10.06 14.21 8.26
CA GLN A 121 -9.74 14.92 9.50
C GLN A 121 -10.93 15.70 10.09
N ILE A 122 -12.00 15.90 9.33
CA ILE A 122 -13.16 16.71 9.74
C ILE A 122 -14.30 15.79 10.20
N ASP A 123 -14.88 16.08 11.36
CA ASP A 123 -16.02 15.34 11.88
C ASP A 123 -17.20 15.28 10.90
N GLN A 124 -17.79 14.09 10.76
CA GLN A 124 -18.87 13.81 9.81
C GLN A 124 -20.10 14.72 10.01
N HIS A 125 -20.40 15.13 11.24
CA HIS A 125 -21.50 16.05 11.54
C HIS A 125 -21.28 17.45 10.93
N LEU A 126 -20.03 17.92 10.92
CA LEU A 126 -19.67 19.22 10.36
C LEU A 126 -19.67 19.22 8.83
N GLN A 127 -19.37 18.06 8.22
CA GLN A 127 -19.40 17.90 6.77
C GLN A 127 -20.80 18.10 6.17
N GLN A 128 -21.87 17.76 6.91
CA GLN A 128 -23.25 17.91 6.44
C GLN A 128 -23.89 19.25 6.83
N THR A 129 -23.48 19.79 7.98
CA THR A 129 -24.10 20.99 8.55
C THR A 129 -23.51 22.27 7.95
N ASN A 130 -22.21 22.29 7.64
CA ASN A 130 -21.52 23.53 7.28
C ASN A 130 -21.56 23.82 5.77
N PRO A 131 -22.20 24.94 5.33
CA PRO A 131 -22.29 25.29 3.91
C PRO A 131 -20.93 25.43 3.20
N TYR A 132 -19.88 25.84 3.92
CA TYR A 132 -18.54 26.07 3.36
C TYR A 132 -17.80 24.77 3.00
N ILE A 133 -18.15 23.66 3.63
CA ILE A 133 -17.53 22.34 3.40
C ILE A 133 -18.40 21.52 2.44
N VAL A 134 -19.72 21.59 2.61
CA VAL A 134 -20.68 20.91 1.72
C VAL A 134 -20.49 21.32 0.25
N THR A 135 -20.18 22.59 -0.01
CA THR A 135 -20.04 23.11 -1.38
C THR A 135 -18.87 22.45 -2.13
N PRO A 136 -17.62 22.46 -1.62
CA PRO A 136 -16.51 21.72 -2.22
C PRO A 136 -16.78 20.21 -2.37
N VAL A 137 -17.39 19.57 -1.38
CA VAL A 137 -17.68 18.12 -1.42
C VAL A 137 -18.68 17.78 -2.52
N LYS A 138 -19.78 18.55 -2.64
CA LYS A 138 -20.74 18.37 -3.74
C LYS A 138 -20.11 18.62 -5.10
N LEU A 139 -19.26 19.64 -5.19
CA LEU A 139 -18.57 19.98 -6.42
C LEU A 139 -17.65 18.86 -6.89
N GLU A 140 -16.91 18.25 -5.96
CA GLU A 140 -16.06 17.09 -6.20
C GLU A 140 -16.90 15.87 -6.63
N GLN A 141 -18.02 15.61 -5.96
CA GLN A 141 -18.97 14.58 -6.37
C GLN A 141 -19.48 14.79 -7.81
N TYR A 142 -19.83 16.03 -8.18
CA TYR A 142 -20.27 16.31 -9.56
C TYR A 142 -19.15 16.11 -10.58
N LEU A 143 -17.89 16.37 -10.20
CA LEU A 143 -16.72 16.10 -11.03
C LEU A 143 -16.52 14.59 -11.21
N MET A 144 -16.63 13.79 -10.15
CA MET A 144 -16.57 12.32 -10.21
C MET A 144 -17.71 11.70 -11.03
N GLU A 145 -18.94 12.20 -10.88
CA GLU A 145 -20.10 11.75 -11.63
C GLU A 145 -20.08 12.21 -13.10
N GLY A 146 -19.19 13.13 -13.48
CA GLY A 146 -19.19 13.77 -14.80
C GLY A 146 -20.41 14.68 -15.04
N ALA A 147 -21.11 15.08 -13.98
CA ALA A 147 -22.34 15.86 -14.03
C ALA A 147 -22.06 17.37 -14.13
N TYR A 148 -21.34 17.79 -15.17
CA TYR A 148 -20.84 19.17 -15.32
C TYR A 148 -21.92 20.26 -15.37
N ASN A 149 -23.12 19.94 -15.86
CA ASN A 149 -24.26 20.87 -15.85
C ASN A 149 -24.56 21.38 -14.43
N LYS A 150 -24.41 20.51 -13.42
CA LYS A 150 -24.64 20.87 -12.02
C LYS A 150 -23.54 21.78 -11.47
N VAL A 151 -22.30 21.64 -11.96
CA VAL A 151 -21.16 22.49 -11.56
C VAL A 151 -21.44 23.97 -11.87
N VAL A 152 -21.91 24.26 -13.10
CA VAL A 152 -22.25 25.63 -13.52
C VAL A 152 -23.48 26.17 -12.78
N LEU A 153 -24.47 25.33 -12.50
CA LEU A 153 -25.65 25.75 -11.72
C LEU A 153 -25.28 26.15 -10.28
N ASN A 154 -24.28 25.50 -9.68
CA ASN A 154 -23.81 25.83 -8.33
C ASN A 154 -23.01 27.14 -8.27
N GLU A 155 -22.59 27.71 -9.39
CA GLU A 155 -22.02 29.06 -9.43
C GLU A 155 -23.00 30.10 -8.85
N LYS A 156 -24.31 29.85 -8.96
CA LYS A 156 -25.35 30.74 -8.40
C LYS A 156 -25.63 30.50 -6.91
N THR A 157 -25.18 29.38 -6.34
CA THR A 157 -25.45 28.99 -4.93
C THR A 157 -24.25 29.22 -4.02
N ILE A 158 -23.28 30.03 -4.45
CA ILE A 158 -22.01 30.24 -3.74
C ILE A 158 -22.26 30.93 -2.38
N PRO A 159 -21.81 30.32 -1.25
CA PRO A 159 -21.93 30.94 0.08
C PRO A 159 -21.04 32.16 0.29
N THR A 160 -19.90 32.23 -0.41
CA THR A 160 -18.88 33.29 -0.23
C THR A 160 -18.26 33.71 -1.56
N PRO A 161 -18.10 35.01 -1.82
CA PRO A 161 -17.59 35.53 -3.10
C PRO A 161 -16.16 35.08 -3.44
N TYR A 162 -15.39 34.65 -2.43
CA TYR A 162 -14.04 34.13 -2.58
C TYR A 162 -13.96 32.83 -3.42
N TYR A 163 -15.04 32.04 -3.49
CA TYR A 163 -15.07 30.82 -4.30
C TYR A 163 -15.18 31.08 -5.82
N ALA A 164 -15.65 32.26 -6.23
CA ALA A 164 -15.89 32.56 -7.64
C ALA A 164 -14.61 32.42 -8.50
N MET A 165 -13.44 32.77 -7.94
CA MET A 165 -12.17 32.58 -8.66
C MET A 165 -11.88 31.11 -8.93
N PHE A 166 -12.01 30.25 -7.93
CA PHE A 166 -11.76 28.81 -8.06
C PHE A 166 -12.76 28.15 -8.99
N ILE A 167 -14.04 28.50 -8.91
CA ILE A 167 -15.08 27.97 -9.81
C ILE A 167 -14.81 28.35 -11.27
N ARG A 168 -14.37 29.58 -11.54
CA ARG A 168 -14.01 29.99 -12.90
C ARG A 168 -12.86 29.15 -13.46
N ILE A 169 -11.79 28.95 -12.68
CA ILE A 169 -10.66 28.12 -13.11
C ILE A 169 -11.12 26.68 -13.33
N LEU A 170 -11.91 26.13 -12.40
CA LEU A 170 -12.43 24.77 -12.52
C LEU A 170 -13.33 24.60 -13.75
N THR A 171 -14.17 25.59 -14.06
CA THR A 171 -15.04 25.57 -15.25
C THR A 171 -14.21 25.55 -16.53
N ASP A 172 -13.09 26.27 -16.57
CA ASP A 172 -12.16 26.24 -17.71
C ASP A 172 -11.49 24.86 -17.85
N THR A 173 -11.10 24.22 -16.75
CA THR A 173 -10.56 22.84 -16.75
C THR A 173 -11.61 21.83 -17.21
N VAL A 174 -12.82 21.88 -16.65
CA VAL A 174 -13.97 21.02 -17.00
C VAL A 174 -14.32 21.14 -18.49
N ARG A 175 -14.34 22.35 -19.05
CA ARG A 175 -14.52 22.57 -20.49
C ARG A 175 -13.43 21.87 -21.31
N GLY A 176 -12.19 21.87 -20.81
CA GLY A 176 -11.08 21.14 -21.39
C GLY A 176 -11.31 19.63 -21.43
N ASP A 177 -11.81 19.04 -20.35
CA ASP A 177 -12.10 17.61 -20.24
C ASP A 177 -13.28 17.20 -21.11
N ILE A 178 -14.37 17.98 -21.09
CA ILE A 178 -15.52 17.80 -21.98
C ILE A 178 -15.07 17.80 -23.43
N ALA A 179 -14.18 18.72 -23.82
CA ALA A 179 -13.64 18.77 -25.18
C ALA A 179 -12.91 17.49 -25.58
N VAL A 180 -12.04 16.97 -24.69
CA VAL A 180 -11.33 15.70 -24.92
C VAL A 180 -12.31 14.53 -25.03
N CYS A 181 -13.37 14.53 -24.23
CA CYS A 181 -14.43 13.53 -24.30
C CYS A 181 -15.24 13.62 -25.61
N ILE A 182 -15.55 14.83 -26.09
CA ILE A 182 -16.24 15.06 -27.36
C ILE A 182 -15.40 14.55 -28.54
N GLU A 183 -14.10 14.86 -28.54
CA GLU A 183 -13.15 14.42 -29.58
C GLU A 183 -13.08 12.90 -29.70
N LYS A 184 -13.21 12.17 -28.58
CA LYS A 184 -13.19 10.70 -28.55
C LYS A 184 -14.54 10.07 -28.87
N SER A 185 -15.64 10.71 -28.46
CA SER A 185 -16.98 10.12 -28.50
C SER A 185 -17.68 10.34 -29.84
N TYR A 186 -17.44 11.47 -30.50
CA TYR A 186 -18.16 11.87 -31.69
C TYR A 186 -17.21 11.98 -32.90
N LYS A 187 -17.68 11.52 -34.06
CA LYS A 187 -16.99 11.79 -35.35
C LYS A 187 -17.34 13.18 -35.88
N ARG A 188 -18.60 13.58 -35.70
CA ARG A 188 -19.13 14.88 -36.10
C ARG A 188 -20.21 15.31 -35.11
N ILE A 189 -20.30 16.60 -34.81
CA ILE A 189 -21.33 17.19 -33.94
C ILE A 189 -21.81 18.52 -34.51
N LEU A 190 -23.08 18.85 -34.32
CA LEU A 190 -23.63 20.16 -34.69
C LEU A 190 -23.06 21.25 -33.77
N ILE A 191 -22.84 22.46 -34.31
CA ILE A 191 -22.32 23.59 -33.52
C ILE A 191 -23.23 23.91 -32.32
N LYS A 192 -24.56 23.84 -32.50
CA LYS A 192 -25.55 24.11 -31.43
C LYS A 192 -25.43 23.12 -30.27
N ASP A 193 -25.32 21.83 -30.59
CA ASP A 193 -25.20 20.77 -29.58
C ASP A 193 -23.85 20.86 -28.86
N ALA A 194 -22.77 21.18 -29.60
CA ALA A 194 -21.45 21.40 -29.02
C ALA A 194 -21.43 22.58 -28.04
N ILE A 195 -22.11 23.69 -28.36
CA ILE A 195 -22.24 24.85 -27.46
C ILE A 195 -22.96 24.46 -26.17
N GLN A 196 -24.07 23.72 -26.29
CA GLN A 196 -24.82 23.26 -25.13
C GLN A 196 -24.00 22.30 -24.25
N MET A 197 -23.22 21.39 -24.87
CA MET A 197 -22.34 20.46 -24.14
C MET A 197 -21.16 21.17 -23.47
N LEU A 198 -20.57 22.17 -24.12
CA LEU A 198 -19.45 22.95 -23.58
C LEU A 198 -19.87 24.03 -22.58
N LEU A 199 -21.18 24.19 -22.34
CA LEU A 199 -21.74 25.14 -21.37
C LEU A 199 -21.29 26.59 -21.66
N TYR A 200 -21.28 26.97 -22.95
CA TYR A 200 -21.11 28.36 -23.37
C TYR A 200 -22.47 29.01 -23.60
N ASP A 201 -22.65 30.23 -23.09
CA ASP A 201 -23.81 31.06 -23.42
C ASP A 201 -23.62 31.78 -24.77
N ASN A 202 -22.37 32.07 -25.15
CA ASN A 202 -22.03 32.79 -26.36
C ASN A 202 -21.45 31.86 -27.45
N THR A 203 -21.96 31.99 -28.67
CA THR A 203 -21.50 31.24 -29.85
C THR A 203 -20.07 31.64 -30.25
N GLU A 204 -19.68 32.90 -30.05
CA GLU A 204 -18.34 33.40 -30.44
C GLU A 204 -17.22 32.82 -29.56
N GLU A 205 -17.45 32.66 -28.26
CA GLU A 205 -16.48 32.06 -27.33
C GLU A 205 -16.26 30.58 -27.63
N ALA A 206 -17.34 29.87 -27.97
CA ALA A 206 -17.28 28.48 -28.39
C ALA A 206 -16.48 28.30 -29.69
N LEU A 207 -16.61 29.23 -30.64
CA LEU A 207 -15.83 29.23 -31.88
C LEU A 207 -14.34 29.49 -31.61
N ALA A 208 -14.00 30.47 -30.77
CA ALA A 208 -12.62 30.73 -30.38
C ALA A 208 -11.98 29.52 -29.66
N PHE A 209 -12.76 28.81 -28.84
CA PHE A 209 -12.31 27.58 -28.18
C PHE A 209 -12.08 26.43 -29.17
N ALA A 210 -12.98 26.26 -30.15
CA ALA A 210 -12.84 25.27 -31.21
C ALA A 210 -11.62 25.55 -32.10
N ASP A 211 -11.38 26.81 -32.44
CA ASP A 211 -10.20 27.23 -33.22
C ASP A 211 -8.89 26.95 -32.45
N LYS A 212 -8.87 27.21 -31.12
CA LYS A 212 -7.72 26.88 -30.24
C LYS A 212 -7.41 25.38 -30.21
N ARG A 213 -8.43 24.53 -30.32
CA ARG A 213 -8.32 23.06 -30.33
C ARG A 213 -8.07 22.49 -31.73
N GLY A 214 -8.24 23.28 -32.79
CA GLY A 214 -8.02 22.86 -34.18
C GLY A 214 -9.18 22.02 -34.75
N TRP A 215 -10.41 22.21 -34.28
CA TRP A 215 -11.57 21.47 -34.80
C TRP A 215 -11.90 21.90 -36.23
N LYS A 216 -12.05 20.94 -37.15
CA LYS A 216 -12.41 21.23 -38.54
C LYS A 216 -13.90 21.58 -38.65
N ARG A 217 -14.20 22.67 -39.37
CA ARG A 217 -15.56 23.16 -39.60
C ARG A 217 -16.06 22.72 -40.98
N GLU A 218 -17.06 21.84 -41.01
CA GLU A 218 -17.84 21.54 -42.20
C GLU A 218 -19.22 22.21 -42.06
N LYS A 219 -19.36 23.44 -42.58
CA LYS A 219 -20.59 24.26 -42.54
C LYS A 219 -21.14 24.48 -41.13
N ASP A 220 -22.04 23.61 -40.67
CA ASP A 220 -22.73 23.65 -39.37
C ASP A 220 -22.28 22.54 -38.41
N MET A 221 -21.26 21.77 -38.79
CA MET A 221 -20.76 20.63 -38.02
C MET A 221 -19.27 20.77 -37.74
N PHE A 222 -18.88 20.45 -36.50
CA PHE A 222 -17.50 20.17 -36.16
C PHE A 222 -17.21 18.71 -36.53
N SER A 223 -16.14 18.47 -37.27
CA SER A 223 -15.62 17.14 -37.55
C SER A 223 -14.34 16.90 -36.75
N PHE A 224 -14.31 15.80 -36.00
CA PHE A 224 -13.16 15.40 -35.20
C PHE A 224 -12.39 14.30 -35.94
N ASP A 225 -11.15 14.59 -36.33
CA ASP A 225 -10.29 13.65 -37.06
C ASP A 225 -9.71 12.53 -36.18
N ALA A 226 -10.12 12.44 -34.91
CA ALA A 226 -9.58 11.48 -33.94
C ALA A 226 -9.70 10.01 -34.38
N PHE A 227 -10.60 9.70 -35.32
CA PHE A 227 -10.73 8.37 -35.93
C PHE A 227 -9.97 8.17 -37.24
N GLN A 228 -9.40 9.21 -37.85
CA GLN A 228 -8.67 9.12 -39.13
C GLN A 228 -7.14 9.12 -38.96
N ALA A 229 -6.61 9.41 -37.76
CA ALA A 229 -5.17 9.26 -37.49
C ALA A 229 -4.72 7.78 -37.34
N SER A 230 -5.65 6.82 -37.37
CA SER A 230 -5.34 5.40 -37.57
C SER A 230 -5.98 4.95 -38.89
N ASN A 231 -5.26 5.17 -40.00
CA ASN A 231 -5.45 4.38 -41.23
C ASN A 231 -4.96 2.92 -41.07
N GLU A 232 -4.56 2.55 -39.86
CA GLU A 232 -4.47 1.18 -39.41
C GLU A 232 -5.77 0.88 -38.65
N GLY A 233 -6.39 -0.28 -38.91
CA GLY A 233 -7.64 -0.70 -38.25
C GLY A 233 -7.54 -0.66 -36.71
N PRO A 234 -8.63 -1.01 -35.99
CA PRO A 234 -8.63 -1.01 -34.52
C PRO A 234 -7.34 -1.66 -34.02
N PRO A 235 -6.58 -1.02 -33.10
CA PRO A 235 -5.29 -1.55 -32.67
C PRO A 235 -5.52 -2.99 -32.26
N ARG A 236 -5.01 -3.94 -33.07
CA ARG A 236 -5.06 -5.35 -32.73
C ARG A 236 -4.43 -5.40 -31.36
N ALA A 237 -5.18 -5.84 -30.36
CA ALA A 237 -4.69 -5.94 -28.99
C ALA A 237 -3.30 -6.57 -29.08
N HIS A 238 -2.26 -5.78 -28.80
CA HIS A 238 -0.89 -6.23 -28.88
C HIS A 238 -0.70 -7.16 -27.69
N LEU A 239 -1.21 -8.38 -27.85
CA LEU A 239 -1.09 -9.46 -26.90
C LEU A 239 0.39 -9.76 -26.82
N ASP A 240 0.98 -9.39 -25.70
CA ASP A 240 2.36 -9.71 -25.38
C ASP A 240 2.51 -11.23 -25.33
N THR A 241 2.82 -11.79 -26.49
CA THR A 241 2.80 -13.22 -26.75
C THR A 241 3.95 -13.89 -26.00
N ASP A 242 5.05 -13.15 -25.80
CA ASP A 242 6.20 -13.59 -24.99
C ASP A 242 5.81 -13.74 -23.52
N ARG A 243 5.05 -12.78 -22.95
CA ARG A 243 4.56 -12.90 -21.57
C ARG A 243 3.64 -14.11 -21.39
N ILE A 244 2.72 -14.34 -22.32
CA ILE A 244 1.78 -15.47 -22.26
C ILE A 244 2.54 -16.79 -22.40
N ALA A 245 3.51 -16.88 -23.32
CA ALA A 245 4.33 -18.08 -23.51
C ALA A 245 5.19 -18.39 -22.29
N LYS A 246 5.84 -17.38 -21.67
CA LYS A 246 6.61 -17.55 -20.44
C LYS A 246 5.75 -18.05 -19.27
N GLN A 247 4.54 -17.50 -19.13
CA GLN A 247 3.59 -17.97 -18.12
C GLN A 247 3.18 -19.42 -18.38
N ALA A 248 2.85 -19.78 -19.63
CA ALA A 248 2.47 -21.14 -19.99
C ALA A 248 3.59 -22.16 -19.73
N ILE A 249 4.85 -21.84 -20.07
CA ILE A 249 6.01 -22.70 -19.80
C ILE A 249 6.26 -22.81 -18.29
N PHE A 250 6.14 -21.72 -17.54
CA PHE A 250 6.27 -21.76 -16.08
C PHE A 250 5.22 -22.68 -15.44
N TYR A 251 3.96 -22.58 -15.87
CA TYR A 251 2.90 -23.47 -15.40
C TYR A 251 3.15 -24.93 -15.79
N ALA A 252 3.59 -25.20 -17.03
CA ALA A 252 3.94 -26.56 -17.48
C ALA A 252 5.09 -27.15 -16.66
N LYS A 253 6.15 -26.37 -16.40
CA LYS A 253 7.29 -26.77 -15.56
C LYS A 253 6.85 -27.12 -14.13
N GLN A 254 5.93 -26.35 -13.54
CA GLN A 254 5.40 -26.66 -12.21
C GLN A 254 4.57 -27.95 -12.19
N LEU A 255 3.86 -28.27 -13.28
CA LEU A 255 3.09 -29.51 -13.41
C LEU A 255 3.97 -30.73 -13.71
N GLU A 256 5.05 -30.57 -14.47
CA GLU A 256 6.04 -31.63 -14.73
C GLU A 256 6.95 -31.90 -13.53
N MET A 257 7.05 -30.97 -12.57
CA MET A 257 7.71 -31.19 -11.27
C MET A 257 6.87 -32.10 -10.33
N ILE A 258 6.25 -33.15 -10.87
CA ILE A 258 5.64 -34.23 -10.11
C ILE A 258 6.09 -35.61 -10.64
N MET A 259 6.68 -36.57 -9.92
CA MET A 259 7.70 -36.66 -8.85
C MET A 259 8.13 -38.17 -8.81
N PRO A 260 9.41 -38.55 -8.60
CA PRO A 260 9.76 -39.83 -7.97
C PRO A 260 9.56 -39.79 -6.44
N ILE A 261 8.70 -38.90 -5.95
CA ILE A 261 8.46 -38.68 -4.52
C ILE A 261 7.12 -39.33 -4.19
N ASN A 262 7.18 -40.43 -3.47
CA ASN A 262 5.99 -41.18 -3.04
C ASN A 262 5.55 -40.65 -1.68
N LEU A 263 4.41 -39.96 -1.65
CA LEU A 263 3.76 -39.51 -0.42
C LEU A 263 2.68 -40.53 -0.03
N GLU A 264 2.82 -41.16 1.14
CA GLU A 264 1.78 -42.03 1.69
C GLU A 264 0.63 -41.21 2.32
N ASP A 265 -0.52 -41.86 2.54
CA ASP A 265 -1.76 -41.25 3.02
C ASP A 265 -1.56 -40.31 4.23
N LYS A 266 -2.15 -39.11 4.16
CA LYS A 266 -2.17 -38.09 5.21
C LYS A 266 -0.80 -37.50 5.60
N ALA A 267 0.25 -37.69 4.78
CA ALA A 267 1.46 -36.89 4.89
C ALA A 267 1.14 -35.41 4.57
N THR A 268 1.70 -34.47 5.35
CA THR A 268 1.50 -33.03 5.19
C THR A 268 2.82 -32.37 4.83
N VAL A 269 2.92 -31.87 3.59
CA VAL A 269 4.11 -31.16 3.11
C VAL A 269 3.72 -29.73 2.74
N VAL A 270 4.39 -28.75 3.34
CA VAL A 270 4.15 -27.34 3.06
C VAL A 270 4.86 -26.92 1.76
N THR A 271 4.21 -26.12 0.93
CA THR A 271 4.67 -25.68 -0.41
C THR A 271 6.05 -24.99 -0.42
N ALA A 272 6.50 -24.46 0.72
CA ALA A 272 7.81 -23.83 0.86
C ALA A 272 8.95 -24.81 1.21
N ALA A 273 8.65 -26.10 1.37
CA ALA A 273 9.66 -27.15 1.54
C ALA A 273 10.22 -27.57 0.16
N ILE A 274 11.52 -27.85 0.12
CA ILE A 274 12.24 -28.27 -1.08
C ILE A 274 12.52 -29.77 -0.95
N LEU A 275 11.87 -30.58 -1.80
CA LEU A 275 12.15 -32.01 -1.93
C LEU A 275 12.72 -32.28 -3.33
N GLU A 276 13.93 -32.84 -3.39
CA GLU A 276 14.64 -33.12 -4.65
C GLU A 276 15.10 -34.59 -4.67
N GLY A 277 14.69 -35.34 -5.70
CA GLY A 277 15.09 -36.73 -5.94
C GLY A 277 14.07 -37.79 -5.52
N ASP A 278 14.47 -39.07 -5.41
CA ASP A 278 13.61 -40.20 -5.02
C ASP A 278 13.43 -40.24 -3.51
N ILE A 279 12.31 -39.68 -3.04
CA ILE A 279 11.98 -39.53 -1.62
C ILE A 279 10.63 -40.18 -1.34
N THR A 280 10.58 -41.12 -0.41
CA THR A 280 9.33 -41.69 0.08
C THR A 280 9.03 -41.13 1.45
N VAL A 281 7.85 -40.53 1.64
CA VAL A 281 7.41 -39.96 2.91
C VAL A 281 6.23 -40.76 3.44
N GLY A 282 6.43 -41.41 4.58
CA GLY A 282 5.44 -42.25 5.24
C GLY A 282 4.24 -41.47 5.79
N SER A 283 3.15 -42.19 6.02
CA SER A 283 1.89 -41.61 6.48
C SER A 283 2.07 -40.74 7.73
N TYR A 284 1.26 -39.68 7.84
CA TYR A 284 1.22 -38.79 8.99
C TYR A 284 2.50 -37.96 9.25
N THR A 285 3.52 -38.06 8.40
CA THR A 285 4.72 -37.22 8.51
C THR A 285 4.43 -35.77 8.14
N VAL A 286 5.01 -34.83 8.89
CA VAL A 286 4.81 -33.37 8.74
C VAL A 286 6.13 -32.72 8.35
N VAL A 287 6.13 -31.94 7.26
CA VAL A 287 7.29 -31.19 6.77
C VAL A 287 6.98 -29.68 6.79
N HIS A 288 7.68 -28.94 7.62
CA HIS A 288 7.55 -27.48 7.77
C HIS A 288 8.12 -26.69 6.57
N PRO A 289 7.77 -25.40 6.43
CA PRO A 289 8.38 -24.48 5.46
C PRO A 289 9.92 -24.49 5.52
N HIS A 290 10.57 -24.23 4.38
CA HIS A 290 12.03 -24.11 4.26
C HIS A 290 12.84 -25.36 4.66
N ALA A 291 12.19 -26.50 4.96
CA ALA A 291 12.89 -27.77 5.08
C ALA A 291 13.42 -28.20 3.70
N VAL A 292 14.62 -28.75 3.67
CA VAL A 292 15.33 -29.16 2.45
C VAL A 292 15.64 -30.65 2.57
N ILE A 293 15.03 -31.46 1.72
CA ILE A 293 15.25 -32.91 1.65
C ILE A 293 15.79 -33.24 0.27
N LYS A 294 17.03 -33.73 0.20
CA LYS A 294 17.72 -34.01 -1.06
C LYS A 294 18.22 -35.45 -1.07
N SER A 295 17.70 -36.27 -1.97
CA SER A 295 18.16 -37.66 -2.08
C SER A 295 19.46 -37.80 -2.87
N GLY A 296 19.90 -36.75 -3.58
CA GLY A 296 21.10 -36.78 -4.42
C GLY A 296 20.98 -37.88 -5.49
N ASP A 297 22.04 -38.68 -5.62
CA ASP A 297 22.09 -39.87 -6.50
C ASP A 297 21.55 -41.15 -5.82
N GLY A 298 20.94 -41.02 -4.64
CA GLY A 298 20.37 -42.10 -3.85
C GLY A 298 18.88 -41.94 -3.60
N LYS A 299 18.36 -42.74 -2.66
CA LYS A 299 16.95 -42.75 -2.24
C LYS A 299 16.83 -42.38 -0.75
N ILE A 300 15.80 -41.63 -0.38
CA ILE A 300 15.46 -41.38 1.02
C ILE A 300 14.09 -42.00 1.32
N ILE A 301 14.01 -42.81 2.37
CA ILE A 301 12.77 -43.40 2.86
C ILE A 301 12.53 -42.89 4.28
N ILE A 302 11.46 -42.12 4.45
CA ILE A 302 11.03 -41.57 5.73
C ILE A 302 9.82 -42.36 6.21
N GLY A 303 9.90 -42.89 7.42
CA GLY A 303 8.81 -43.62 8.07
C GLY A 303 7.62 -42.73 8.44
N LYS A 304 6.75 -43.26 9.29
CA LYS A 304 5.48 -42.66 9.70
C LYS A 304 5.64 -41.73 10.90
N ASN A 305 4.71 -40.78 10.99
CA ASN A 305 4.58 -39.86 12.14
C ASN A 305 5.85 -39.06 12.48
N ASN A 306 6.70 -38.78 11.49
CA ASN A 306 7.89 -37.96 11.69
C ASN A 306 7.52 -36.46 11.66
N ILE A 307 8.24 -35.64 12.41
CA ILE A 307 8.10 -34.18 12.43
C ILE A 307 9.41 -33.55 11.94
N ILE A 308 9.35 -32.84 10.82
CA ILE A 308 10.48 -32.11 10.24
C ILE A 308 10.17 -30.62 10.34
N GLU A 309 10.86 -29.92 11.24
CA GLU A 309 10.66 -28.49 11.51
C GLU A 309 11.36 -27.58 10.48
N GLU A 310 11.18 -26.26 10.65
CA GLU A 310 11.65 -25.24 9.72
C GLU A 310 13.18 -25.25 9.56
N GLY A 311 13.63 -25.17 8.30
CA GLY A 311 15.05 -25.06 7.96
C GLY A 311 15.87 -26.33 8.23
N VAL A 312 15.22 -27.46 8.51
CA VAL A 312 15.89 -28.76 8.62
C VAL A 312 16.45 -29.17 7.25
N ILE A 313 17.68 -29.67 7.24
CA ILE A 313 18.36 -30.16 6.03
C ILE A 313 18.58 -31.66 6.20
N ILE A 314 17.99 -32.46 5.31
CA ILE A 314 18.22 -33.91 5.22
C ILE A 314 18.80 -34.19 3.85
N GLU A 315 20.03 -34.68 3.80
CA GLU A 315 20.73 -34.92 2.54
C GLU A 315 21.43 -36.27 2.57
N ASN A 316 21.11 -37.11 1.58
CA ASN A 316 21.83 -38.36 1.39
C ASN A 316 23.10 -38.09 0.58
N LYS A 317 24.23 -37.95 1.28
CA LYS A 317 25.57 -37.80 0.68
C LYS A 317 26.28 -39.13 0.40
N GLY A 318 25.59 -40.26 0.61
CA GLY A 318 26.18 -41.57 0.36
C GLY A 318 26.55 -41.79 -1.11
N PRO A 319 27.33 -42.86 -1.41
CA PRO A 319 27.67 -43.23 -2.78
C PRO A 319 26.41 -43.49 -3.62
N ALA A 320 26.51 -43.29 -4.93
CA ALA A 320 25.38 -43.44 -5.87
C ALA A 320 24.59 -44.74 -5.64
N GLY A 321 23.27 -44.61 -5.49
CA GLY A 321 22.37 -45.72 -5.16
C GLY A 321 22.24 -46.06 -3.67
N SER A 322 22.86 -45.29 -2.76
CA SER A 322 22.66 -45.45 -1.32
C SER A 322 21.19 -45.16 -0.94
N VAL A 323 20.66 -45.96 -0.01
CA VAL A 323 19.34 -45.72 0.58
C VAL A 323 19.52 -45.20 2.00
N MET A 324 19.04 -43.99 2.25
CA MET A 324 18.93 -43.43 3.59
C MET A 324 17.56 -43.79 4.17
N ILE A 325 17.54 -44.46 5.31
CA ILE A 325 16.31 -44.91 5.98
C ILE A 325 16.14 -44.14 7.28
N ILE A 326 14.97 -43.51 7.44
CA ILE A 326 14.53 -42.85 8.67
C ILE A 326 13.31 -43.62 9.18
N GLY A 327 13.37 -44.09 10.43
CA GLY A 327 12.28 -44.82 11.07
C GLY A 327 11.07 -43.96 11.44
N ASP A 328 10.29 -44.42 12.41
CA ASP A 328 9.01 -43.81 12.78
C ASP A 328 9.16 -42.89 14.00
N ASP A 329 8.22 -41.95 14.18
CA ASP A 329 8.09 -41.12 15.39
C ASP A 329 9.33 -40.25 15.74
N ASN A 330 10.12 -39.83 14.76
CA ASN A 330 11.27 -38.95 14.99
C ASN A 330 10.90 -37.46 14.93
N ILE A 331 11.61 -36.63 15.69
CA ILE A 331 11.44 -35.16 15.72
C ILE A 331 12.75 -34.47 15.34
N PHE A 332 12.74 -33.80 14.20
CA PHE A 332 13.84 -32.95 13.73
C PHE A 332 13.51 -31.48 14.04
N LYS A 333 14.21 -30.90 15.02
CA LYS A 333 13.97 -29.50 15.43
C LYS A 333 14.60 -28.50 14.48
N VAL A 334 14.14 -27.24 14.56
CA VAL A 334 14.56 -26.11 13.72
C VAL A 334 16.07 -26.12 13.39
N ARG A 335 16.39 -26.03 12.09
CA ARG A 335 17.75 -25.93 11.54
C ARG A 335 18.69 -27.10 11.84
N SER A 336 18.20 -28.28 12.21
CA SER A 336 19.07 -29.47 12.29
C SER A 336 19.53 -29.92 10.90
N THR A 337 20.77 -30.39 10.80
CA THR A 337 21.37 -30.89 9.56
C THR A 337 21.71 -32.38 9.70
N ILE A 338 21.21 -33.20 8.79
CA ILE A 338 21.24 -34.66 8.89
C ILE A 338 21.89 -35.25 7.64
N TYR A 339 23.07 -35.84 7.82
CA TYR A 339 23.79 -36.62 6.79
C TYR A 339 23.90 -38.12 7.14
N ALA A 340 23.11 -38.58 8.12
CA ALA A 340 23.15 -39.95 8.61
C ALA A 340 22.80 -40.97 7.51
N LYS A 341 23.37 -42.17 7.61
CA LYS A 341 23.03 -43.28 6.71
C LYS A 341 21.70 -43.93 7.10
N GLN A 342 21.48 -44.10 8.40
CA GLN A 342 20.29 -44.75 8.94
C GLN A 342 19.91 -44.14 10.28
N ILE A 343 18.61 -43.90 10.47
CA ILE A 343 18.01 -43.40 11.70
C ILE A 343 16.88 -44.35 12.09
N GLY A 344 16.89 -44.82 13.34
CA GLY A 344 15.84 -45.64 13.92
C GLY A 344 14.58 -44.83 14.25
N SER A 345 13.84 -45.27 15.26
CA SER A 345 12.54 -44.70 15.63
C SER A 345 12.58 -44.02 16.99
N ASN A 346 11.65 -43.08 17.21
CA ASN A 346 11.49 -42.33 18.47
C ASN A 346 12.71 -41.49 18.87
N ASN A 347 13.44 -40.92 17.90
CA ASN A 347 14.58 -40.05 18.15
C ASN A 347 14.20 -38.57 18.18
N VAL A 348 14.93 -37.77 18.96
CA VAL A 348 14.76 -36.32 19.03
C VAL A 348 16.07 -35.62 18.70
N PHE A 349 16.05 -34.78 17.66
CA PHE A 349 17.20 -33.99 17.23
C PHE A 349 17.09 -32.57 17.73
N GLY A 350 18.12 -32.09 18.43
CA GLY A 350 18.19 -30.74 18.96
C GLY A 350 18.24 -29.65 17.89
N VAL A 351 17.88 -28.43 18.26
CA VAL A 351 17.96 -27.24 17.40
C VAL A 351 19.40 -27.04 16.93
N LYS A 352 19.59 -26.84 15.61
CA LYS A 352 20.93 -26.68 14.99
C LYS A 352 21.92 -27.81 15.30
N SER A 353 21.45 -29.02 15.59
CA SER A 353 22.32 -30.19 15.65
C SER A 353 22.79 -30.58 14.25
N VAL A 354 24.04 -31.02 14.14
CA VAL A 354 24.62 -31.53 12.88
C VAL A 354 25.00 -32.97 13.07
N ILE A 355 24.52 -33.85 12.20
CA ILE A 355 24.86 -35.27 12.20
C ILE A 355 25.73 -35.57 11.01
N GLY A 356 26.92 -36.09 11.29
CA GLY A 356 27.92 -36.43 10.30
C GLY A 356 27.51 -37.56 9.37
N GLU A 357 28.23 -37.66 8.27
CA GLU A 357 28.06 -38.68 7.25
C GLU A 357 28.38 -40.08 7.81
N GLY A 358 27.62 -41.10 7.38
CA GLY A 358 27.88 -42.48 7.76
C GLY A 358 27.42 -42.88 9.16
N THR A 359 26.88 -41.93 9.95
CA THR A 359 26.33 -42.20 11.28
C THR A 359 25.08 -43.09 11.19
N ILE A 360 25.01 -44.08 12.09
CA ILE A 360 23.86 -44.95 12.29
C ILE A 360 23.29 -44.67 13.69
N ILE A 361 22.04 -44.21 13.72
CA ILE A 361 21.31 -43.88 14.94
C ILE A 361 20.27 -44.98 15.16
N THR A 362 20.24 -45.56 16.36
CA THR A 362 19.27 -46.59 16.71
C THR A 362 17.96 -45.94 17.21
N ASN A 363 17.34 -46.48 18.26
CA ASN A 363 16.03 -46.06 18.73
C ASN A 363 16.15 -45.29 20.06
N LEU A 364 15.19 -44.41 20.32
CA LEU A 364 15.07 -43.66 21.58
C LEU A 364 16.28 -42.77 21.89
N CYS A 365 17.03 -42.32 20.88
CA CYS A 365 18.16 -41.44 21.06
C CYS A 365 17.72 -39.96 21.12
N SER A 366 18.35 -39.20 22.00
CA SER A 366 18.14 -37.75 22.11
C SER A 366 19.46 -37.02 21.87
N ILE A 367 19.47 -36.14 20.88
CA ILE A 367 20.65 -35.37 20.48
C ILE A 367 20.50 -33.94 20.97
N CYS A 368 21.51 -33.46 21.70
CA CYS A 368 21.48 -32.11 22.25
C CYS A 368 21.56 -31.01 21.15
N PRO A 369 21.00 -29.81 21.42
CA PRO A 369 21.11 -28.66 20.53
C PRO A 369 22.55 -28.16 20.33
N TYR A 370 22.82 -27.50 19.20
CA TYR A 370 24.09 -26.81 18.86
C TYR A 370 25.37 -27.67 18.79
N GLY A 371 25.27 -29.00 18.82
CA GLY A 371 26.42 -29.90 18.66
C GLY A 371 26.63 -30.39 17.22
N GLU A 372 27.90 -30.59 16.84
CA GLU A 372 28.28 -31.39 15.68
C GLU A 372 28.66 -32.80 16.15
N TYR A 373 27.98 -33.81 15.64
CA TYR A 373 28.12 -35.19 16.07
C TYR A 373 28.60 -36.06 14.89
N TYR A 374 29.87 -36.44 14.92
CA TYR A 374 30.47 -37.36 13.95
C TYR A 374 30.61 -38.73 14.59
N ILE A 375 29.60 -39.58 14.43
CA ILE A 375 29.63 -40.93 14.99
C ILE A 375 30.18 -41.84 13.92
N GLN A 376 31.47 -42.12 14.02
CA GLN A 376 32.19 -42.98 13.09
C GLN A 376 32.19 -44.43 13.61
N TYR A 377 31.70 -45.33 12.74
CA TYR A 377 31.85 -46.79 12.79
C TYR A 377 31.08 -47.61 13.84
N GLU A 378 30.65 -47.07 14.99
CA GLU A 378 29.76 -47.78 15.92
C GLU A 378 28.33 -47.21 15.93
N PRO A 379 27.28 -48.05 15.81
CA PRO A 379 25.91 -47.58 15.94
C PRO A 379 25.67 -47.08 17.38
N LEU A 380 24.98 -45.95 17.52
CA LEU A 380 24.56 -45.47 18.84
C LEU A 380 23.78 -46.56 19.57
N ARG A 381 24.04 -46.74 20.86
CA ARG A 381 23.23 -47.66 21.68
C ARG A 381 21.83 -47.09 21.85
N GLU A 382 20.84 -47.96 21.97
CA GLU A 382 19.46 -47.54 22.21
C GLU A 382 19.35 -46.72 23.51
N ASN A 383 18.42 -45.77 23.54
CA ASN A 383 18.16 -44.93 24.72
C ASN A 383 19.36 -44.06 25.17
N THR A 384 20.20 -43.66 24.21
CA THR A 384 21.36 -42.80 24.46
C THR A 384 21.01 -41.34 24.30
N VAL A 385 21.36 -40.52 25.30
CA VAL A 385 21.39 -39.06 25.22
C VAL A 385 22.82 -38.63 24.99
N ILE A 386 23.05 -37.89 23.91
CA ILE A 386 24.37 -37.33 23.59
C ILE A 386 24.40 -35.87 24.01
N TYR A 387 25.24 -35.54 24.99
CA TYR A 387 25.44 -34.19 25.49
C TYR A 387 26.93 -33.82 25.41
N ASN A 388 27.21 -32.56 25.06
CA ASN A 388 28.55 -32.02 24.76
C ASN A 388 29.25 -32.68 23.56
N GLY A 389 30.15 -31.93 22.90
CA GLY A 389 30.86 -32.36 21.69
C GLY A 389 31.79 -33.58 21.87
N ASP A 390 31.94 -34.09 23.09
CA ASP A 390 32.88 -35.16 23.44
C ASP A 390 32.21 -36.54 23.63
N LEU A 391 31.16 -36.86 22.85
CA LEU A 391 30.57 -38.22 22.75
C LEU A 391 30.16 -38.86 24.11
N ASP A 392 29.97 -38.07 25.16
CA ASP A 392 29.60 -38.56 26.48
C ASP A 392 28.16 -39.10 26.44
N GLN A 393 28.03 -40.42 26.54
CA GLN A 393 26.76 -41.14 26.45
C GLN A 393 26.16 -41.30 27.84
N ARG A 394 24.95 -40.78 28.05
CA ARG A 394 24.12 -41.17 29.21
C ARG A 394 22.92 -41.98 28.74
N THR A 395 22.64 -43.07 29.43
CA THR A 395 21.39 -43.81 29.26
C THR A 395 20.25 -43.00 29.87
N SER A 396 19.26 -42.62 29.07
CA SER A 396 18.11 -41.85 29.53
C SER A 396 17.23 -42.69 30.47
N SER A 397 16.70 -42.08 31.52
CA SER A 397 15.72 -42.68 32.43
C SER A 397 14.28 -42.27 32.12
N GLU A 398 14.05 -41.51 31.05
CA GLU A 398 12.72 -41.00 30.70
C GLU A 398 12.11 -41.83 29.57
N THR A 399 10.92 -42.37 29.83
CA THR A 399 10.10 -42.99 28.79
C THR A 399 9.55 -41.91 27.87
N ALA A 400 9.68 -42.13 26.55
CA ALA A 400 9.23 -41.22 25.50
C ALA A 400 7.79 -40.76 25.75
N THR A 401 7.63 -39.55 26.29
CA THR A 401 6.33 -39.04 26.69
C THR A 401 5.64 -38.41 25.47
N SER A 402 4.65 -39.10 24.91
CA SER A 402 3.53 -38.55 24.12
C SER A 402 3.88 -37.49 23.04
N ASN A 403 4.73 -37.84 22.07
CA ASN A 403 4.98 -37.03 20.87
C ASN A 403 3.75 -36.89 19.94
N GLN A 404 2.75 -37.77 20.09
CA GLN A 404 1.52 -37.78 19.27
C GLN A 404 0.66 -36.52 19.43
N LEU A 405 0.54 -35.99 20.66
CA LEU A 405 -0.20 -34.77 20.95
C LEU A 405 0.44 -33.54 20.29
N HIS A 406 1.77 -33.47 20.26
CA HIS A 406 2.52 -32.39 19.63
C HIS A 406 2.35 -32.44 18.09
N ALA A 407 2.45 -33.62 17.49
CA ALA A 407 2.21 -33.84 16.07
C ALA A 407 0.79 -33.43 15.65
N GLU A 408 -0.23 -33.75 16.45
CA GLU A 408 -1.62 -33.42 16.15
C GLU A 408 -1.90 -31.90 16.20
N VAL A 409 -1.31 -31.19 17.17
CA VAL A 409 -1.41 -29.73 17.28
C VAL A 409 -0.72 -29.03 16.11
N LEU A 410 0.51 -29.46 15.76
CA LEU A 410 1.23 -28.89 14.62
C LEU A 410 0.50 -29.12 13.29
N ARG A 411 -0.11 -30.30 13.09
CA ARG A 411 -0.94 -30.56 11.90
C ARG A 411 -2.10 -29.57 11.78
N LYS A 412 -2.85 -29.35 12.88
CA LYS A 412 -4.00 -28.43 12.88
C LYS A 412 -3.57 -26.99 12.61
N LEU A 413 -2.44 -26.55 13.16
CA LEU A 413 -1.94 -25.18 12.98
C LEU A 413 -1.37 -24.94 11.58
N LEU A 414 -0.53 -25.85 11.07
CA LEU A 414 0.13 -25.65 9.77
C LEU A 414 -0.84 -25.66 8.59
N LEU A 415 -1.88 -26.49 8.64
CA LEU A 415 -2.96 -26.49 7.64
C LEU A 415 -3.77 -25.18 7.64
N ASN A 416 -3.87 -24.52 8.80
CA ASN A 416 -4.62 -23.27 8.93
C ASN A 416 -3.80 -22.05 8.51
N PHE A 417 -2.48 -22.05 8.75
CA PHE A 417 -1.61 -20.89 8.49
C PHE A 417 -0.93 -20.89 7.11
N HIS A 418 -0.70 -22.07 6.51
CA HIS A 418 0.02 -22.18 5.23
C HIS A 418 -0.83 -22.96 4.22
N ARG A 419 -0.83 -22.52 2.95
CA ARG A 419 -1.39 -23.30 1.83
C ARG A 419 -0.53 -24.54 1.58
N GLY A 420 -0.67 -25.56 2.44
CA GLY A 420 0.00 -26.85 2.31
C GLY A 420 -0.80 -27.79 1.41
N TYR A 421 -0.10 -28.67 0.70
CA TYR A 421 -0.74 -29.78 0.01
C TYR A 421 -1.01 -30.88 1.04
N ALA A 422 -2.28 -31.02 1.43
CA ALA A 422 -2.74 -32.23 2.09
C ALA A 422 -3.13 -33.22 1.00
N VAL A 423 -2.39 -34.34 0.88
CA VAL A 423 -2.88 -35.47 0.10
C VAL A 423 -4.08 -36.04 0.87
N LYS A 424 -5.29 -35.60 0.49
CA LYS A 424 -6.53 -36.23 0.93
C LYS A 424 -6.69 -37.49 0.08
N SER A 425 -6.53 -38.67 0.69
CA SER A 425 -6.98 -39.89 0.02
C SER A 425 -8.49 -39.82 -0.19
N LYS A 426 -8.93 -40.31 -1.34
CA LYS A 426 -10.35 -40.50 -1.65
C LYS A 426 -10.98 -41.52 -0.69
#